data_AF-A0A022QU15-F1
#
_entry.id   AF-A0A022QU15-F1
#
_cell.length_a   1.000
_cell.length_b   1.000
_cell.length_c   1.000
_cell.angle_alpha   90.00
_cell.angle_beta   90.00
_cell.angle_gamma   90.00
#
_symmetry.space_group_name_H-M   'P 1'
#
loop_
_entity.id
_entity.type
_entity.pdbx_description
1 polymer ?
#
loop_
_entity_poly.entity_id
_entity_poly.type
_entity_poly.pdbx_seq_one_letter_code
_entity_poly.pdbx_strand_id
1 'polypeptide(L)'
;MLPPDKDELVWSSAYSLRFFLDKRTGKNCFLLGASRPGMRSGHGFEFIHGNFKSRFPEVAVLSDSGGVEIHCMIKATVFSPATLYAAYLVFDFIDNYEKPQKAISVVEIVYGMSDNGNSKERERIVEFEACNNRSDGWMEILLGEFDVGEVNNGNVHVQLLESSGFYVVEGIEFRPLEKEKDWIGKGIFSKIKIW
;
A
#
# COMPACT_ATOMS: atom_id res chain seq x y z
N MET A 1 -6.94 17.03 8.76
CA MET A 1 -7.45 16.73 10.11
C MET A 1 -8.78 16.04 9.92
N LEU A 2 -8.89 14.81 10.42
CA LEU A 2 -10.10 14.01 10.29
C LEU A 2 -11.20 14.51 11.23
N PRO A 3 -12.48 14.19 10.95
CA PRO A 3 -13.56 14.34 11.91
C PRO A 3 -13.19 13.71 13.27
N PRO A 4 -13.53 14.33 14.41
CA PRO A 4 -13.12 13.89 15.74
C PRO A 4 -13.68 12.53 16.19
N ASP A 5 -14.49 11.87 15.35
CA ASP A 5 -15.18 10.60 15.58
C ASP A 5 -14.61 9.41 14.80
N LYS A 6 -13.54 9.60 14.00
CA LYS A 6 -12.89 8.50 13.26
C LYS A 6 -11.59 8.02 13.92
N ASP A 7 -11.41 6.70 13.98
CA ASP A 7 -10.17 6.07 14.43
C ASP A 7 -9.12 6.03 13.31
N GLU A 8 -7.86 6.30 13.66
CA GLU A 8 -6.71 6.30 12.75
C GLU A 8 -5.70 5.21 13.15
N LEU A 9 -5.40 4.29 12.23
CA LEU A 9 -4.35 3.31 12.33
C LEU A 9 -3.12 3.81 11.56
N VAL A 10 -2.22 4.50 12.27
CA VAL A 10 -0.97 5.02 11.69
C VAL A 10 0.22 4.15 12.04
N TRP A 11 0.93 3.66 11.02
CA TRP A 11 2.25 3.07 11.20
C TRP A 11 3.26 3.63 10.22
N SER A 12 4.51 3.73 10.69
CA SER A 12 5.65 4.06 9.86
C SER A 12 6.68 2.93 9.97
N SER A 13 7.62 2.89 9.02
CA SER A 13 8.69 1.89 8.80
C SER A 13 9.55 1.44 10.00
N ALA A 14 9.21 1.78 11.23
CA ALA A 14 10.08 1.68 12.36
C ALA A 14 10.29 0.26 12.93
N TYR A 15 9.38 -0.73 12.85
CA TYR A 15 9.68 -2.03 13.51
C TYR A 15 9.10 -3.35 12.92
N SER A 16 8.04 -3.36 12.10
CA SER A 16 7.53 -4.60 11.47
C SER A 16 7.69 -4.54 9.96
N LEU A 17 8.86 -4.95 9.46
CA LEU A 17 9.16 -4.91 8.03
C LEU A 17 9.83 -6.21 7.59
N ARG A 18 9.37 -6.78 6.47
CA ARG A 18 10.06 -7.86 5.77
C ARG A 18 10.64 -7.32 4.47
N PHE A 19 11.92 -7.56 4.26
CA PHE A 19 12.62 -7.28 3.01
C PHE A 19 12.83 -8.56 2.23
N PHE A 20 12.64 -8.48 0.91
CA PHE A 20 12.98 -9.54 -0.03
C PHE A 20 13.24 -8.93 -1.40
N LEU A 21 13.83 -9.72 -2.30
CA LEU A 21 14.08 -9.29 -3.67
C LEU A 21 12.99 -9.85 -4.59
N ASP A 22 12.51 -9.02 -5.51
CA ASP A 22 11.73 -9.50 -6.64
C ASP A 22 12.57 -10.48 -7.45
N LYS A 23 12.10 -11.72 -7.59
CA LYS A 23 12.88 -12.81 -8.21
C LYS A 23 13.24 -12.55 -9.66
N ARG A 24 12.46 -11.72 -10.36
CA ARG A 24 12.61 -11.46 -11.80
C ARG A 24 13.52 -10.27 -12.07
N THR A 25 13.40 -9.20 -11.29
CA THR A 25 14.14 -7.94 -11.50
C THR A 25 15.31 -7.75 -10.55
N GLY A 26 15.38 -8.49 -9.45
CA GLY A 26 16.36 -8.29 -8.37
C GLY A 26 16.14 -7.00 -7.59
N LYS A 27 15.03 -6.29 -7.81
CA LYS A 27 14.71 -5.03 -7.13
C LYS A 27 14.12 -5.27 -5.75
N ASN A 28 14.23 -4.27 -4.89
CA ASN A 28 13.79 -4.35 -3.50
C ASN A 28 12.27 -4.47 -3.41
N CYS A 29 11.79 -5.40 -2.59
CA CYS A 29 10.39 -5.50 -2.16
C CYS A 29 10.31 -5.37 -0.65
N PHE A 30 9.18 -4.87 -0.17
CA PHE A 30 8.93 -4.66 1.24
C PHE A 30 7.51 -5.10 1.61
N LEU A 31 7.35 -5.70 2.77
CA LEU A 31 6.05 -5.84 3.42
C LEU A 31 6.15 -5.14 4.78
N LEU A 32 5.33 -4.11 5.00
CA LEU A 32 5.22 -3.41 6.27
C LEU A 32 4.01 -3.94 7.03
N GLY A 33 4.26 -4.58 8.16
CA GLY A 33 3.21 -5.11 9.03
C GLY A 33 2.35 -4.00 9.63
N ALA A 34 1.07 -4.29 9.83
CA ALA A 34 0.08 -3.34 10.33
C ALA A 34 0.25 -2.97 11.83
N SER A 35 1.17 -3.62 12.54
CA SER A 35 1.45 -3.35 13.96
C SER A 35 2.92 -3.08 14.25
N ARG A 36 3.15 -2.38 15.36
CA ARG A 36 4.44 -2.13 15.98
C ARG A 36 4.33 -2.38 17.50
N PRO A 37 5.39 -2.91 18.15
CA PRO A 37 5.43 -3.00 19.62
C PRO A 37 5.06 -1.69 20.32
N GLY A 38 4.06 -1.76 21.20
CA GLY A 38 3.59 -0.63 22.01
C GLY A 38 2.48 0.21 21.39
N MET A 39 1.97 -0.14 20.19
CA MET A 39 0.71 0.40 19.69
C MET A 39 -0.45 -0.07 20.58
N ARG A 40 -1.46 0.78 20.75
CA ARG A 40 -2.67 0.49 21.52
C ARG A 40 -3.82 0.23 20.55
N SER A 41 -4.65 -0.76 20.87
CA SER A 41 -5.94 -0.96 20.22
C SER A 41 -6.83 0.27 20.37
N GLY A 42 -7.64 0.53 19.34
CA GLY A 42 -8.65 1.60 19.29
C GLY A 42 -10.07 1.07 19.48
N HIS A 43 -11.06 1.92 19.26
CA HIS A 43 -12.46 1.47 19.26
C HIS A 43 -12.78 0.62 18.02
N GLY A 44 -12.16 0.94 16.89
CA GLY A 44 -12.40 0.30 15.61
C GLY A 44 -11.39 -0.76 15.19
N PHE A 45 -10.32 -0.95 15.97
CA PHE A 45 -9.32 -1.96 15.67
C PHE A 45 -8.64 -2.53 16.92
N GLU A 46 -8.25 -3.80 16.85
CA GLU A 46 -7.49 -4.50 17.88
C GLU A 46 -6.21 -5.13 17.29
N PHE A 47 -5.11 -5.07 18.03
CA PHE A 47 -3.92 -5.86 17.70
C PHE A 47 -3.95 -7.20 18.40
N ILE A 48 -3.75 -8.26 17.62
CA ILE A 48 -3.79 -9.62 18.14
C ILE A 48 -2.51 -10.38 17.83
N HIS A 49 -2.05 -11.13 18.83
CA HIS A 49 -0.90 -12.02 18.73
C HIS A 49 -1.39 -13.42 18.35
N GLY A 50 -0.81 -14.05 17.33
CA GLY A 50 -1.20 -15.43 17.01
C GLY A 50 -0.91 -15.93 15.60
N ASN A 51 -1.21 -17.21 15.38
CA ASN A 51 -0.84 -17.98 14.20
C ASN A 51 -1.82 -17.76 13.02
N PHE A 52 -1.90 -16.53 12.50
CA PHE A 52 -2.66 -16.20 11.28
C PHE A 52 -2.00 -16.65 9.97
N LYS A 53 -1.08 -17.63 10.01
CA LYS A 53 -0.07 -17.81 8.94
C LYS A 53 0.68 -16.50 8.61
N SER A 54 0.66 -15.53 9.54
CA SER A 54 1.25 -14.20 9.36
C SER A 54 2.77 -14.28 9.38
N ARG A 55 3.40 -13.37 8.63
CA ARG A 55 4.84 -13.14 8.61
C ARG A 55 5.31 -12.26 9.77
N PHE A 56 4.36 -11.72 10.54
CA PHE A 56 4.56 -10.89 11.72
C PHE A 56 3.97 -11.54 12.98
N PRO A 57 4.51 -11.24 14.17
CA PRO A 57 3.98 -11.77 15.43
C PRO A 57 2.59 -11.22 15.78
N GLU A 58 2.20 -10.09 15.18
CA GLU A 58 0.99 -9.35 15.49
C GLU A 58 0.37 -8.80 14.20
N VAL A 59 -0.97 -8.83 14.13
CA VAL A 59 -1.78 -8.31 13.02
C VAL A 59 -2.85 -7.37 13.57
N ALA A 60 -3.39 -6.49 12.72
CA ALA A 60 -4.51 -5.61 13.09
C ALA A 60 -5.83 -6.24 12.65
N VAL A 61 -6.78 -6.39 13.56
CA VAL A 61 -8.17 -6.74 13.25
C VAL A 61 -8.98 -5.47 13.24
N LEU A 62 -9.63 -5.18 12.12
CA LEU A 62 -10.59 -4.09 12.03
C LEU A 62 -11.97 -4.63 12.35
N SER A 63 -12.70 -3.89 13.18
CA SER A 63 -14.01 -4.27 13.71
C SER A 63 -14.95 -3.08 13.81
N ASP A 64 -14.86 -2.14 12.87
CA ASP A 64 -15.65 -0.90 12.90
C ASP A 64 -16.56 -0.75 11.69
N SER A 65 -17.84 -0.48 11.97
CA SER A 65 -18.80 -0.01 10.97
C SER A 65 -18.64 1.48 10.64
N GLY A 66 -18.02 2.27 11.53
CA GLY A 66 -17.77 3.72 11.37
C GLY A 66 -16.60 4.06 10.44
N GLY A 67 -15.75 3.07 10.16
CA GLY A 67 -14.62 3.16 9.24
C GLY A 67 -13.31 3.53 9.95
N VAL A 68 -12.25 2.75 9.67
CA VAL A 68 -10.88 2.98 10.16
C VAL A 68 -10.05 3.52 9.01
N GLU A 69 -9.26 4.56 9.30
CA GLU A 69 -8.29 5.08 8.33
C GLU A 69 -6.92 4.44 8.57
N ILE A 70 -6.35 3.87 7.51
CA ILE A 70 -5.07 3.18 7.54
C ILE A 70 -4.00 4.08 6.91
N HIS A 71 -2.92 4.35 7.64
CA HIS A 71 -1.80 5.16 7.17
C HIS A 71 -0.50 4.38 7.32
N CYS A 72 0.24 4.25 6.21
CA CYS A 72 1.54 3.60 6.17
C CYS A 72 2.59 4.54 5.56
N MET A 73 3.70 4.74 6.25
CA MET A 73 4.80 5.59 5.77
C MET A 73 6.15 4.84 5.72
N ILE A 74 6.82 4.91 4.57
CA ILE A 74 8.13 4.28 4.33
C ILE A 74 9.05 5.23 3.56
N LYS A 75 10.33 5.31 3.95
CA LYS A 75 11.30 6.19 3.28
C LYS A 75 11.49 5.76 1.83
N ALA A 76 11.36 6.68 0.89
CA ALA A 76 11.53 6.39 -0.53
C ALA A 76 12.96 5.90 -0.86
N THR A 77 13.94 6.27 -0.04
CA THR A 77 15.36 5.87 -0.18
C THR A 77 15.60 4.36 -0.08
N VAL A 78 14.67 3.57 0.46
CA VAL A 78 14.86 2.11 0.58
C VAL A 78 14.46 1.37 -0.70
N PHE A 79 13.67 2.00 -1.58
CA PHE A 79 13.26 1.40 -2.83
C PHE A 79 14.39 1.41 -3.86
N SER A 80 14.33 0.50 -4.83
CA SER A 80 15.24 0.54 -5.96
C SER A 80 14.96 1.81 -6.80
N PRO A 81 15.99 2.59 -7.17
CA PRO A 81 15.82 3.81 -7.97
C PRO A 81 15.27 3.51 -9.37
N ALA A 82 14.75 4.54 -10.03
CA ALA A 82 14.18 4.48 -11.39
C ALA A 82 13.21 3.31 -11.61
N THR A 83 12.30 3.13 -10.65
CA THR A 83 11.40 1.97 -10.61
C THR A 83 9.98 2.41 -10.31
N LEU A 84 9.06 1.95 -11.16
CA LEU A 84 7.63 2.02 -10.87
C LEU A 84 7.29 0.93 -9.85
N TYR A 85 6.64 1.30 -8.77
CA TYR A 85 6.19 0.40 -7.72
C TYR A 85 4.67 0.38 -7.63
N ALA A 86 4.14 -0.75 -7.17
CA ALA A 86 2.77 -0.90 -6.73
C ALA A 86 2.73 -1.22 -5.23
N ALA A 87 1.77 -0.61 -4.53
CA ALA A 87 1.44 -0.89 -3.13
C ALA A 87 0.18 -1.76 -3.05
N TYR A 88 0.20 -2.80 -2.24
CA TYR A 88 -0.89 -3.75 -2.05
C TYR A 88 -1.24 -3.85 -0.57
N LEU A 89 -2.53 -3.76 -0.24
CA LEU A 89 -3.00 -4.20 1.07
C LEU A 89 -2.94 -5.72 1.11
N VAL A 90 -2.35 -6.30 2.16
CA VAL A 90 -2.40 -7.73 2.43
C VAL A 90 -3.28 -7.98 3.65
N PHE A 91 -4.34 -8.74 3.44
CA PHE A 91 -5.43 -8.87 4.38
C PHE A 91 -6.16 -10.20 4.23
N ASP A 92 -7.05 -10.51 5.17
CA ASP A 92 -7.95 -11.67 5.08
C ASP A 92 -9.34 -11.30 5.63
N PHE A 93 -10.38 -11.96 5.14
CA PHE A 93 -11.74 -11.73 5.63
C PHE A 93 -11.99 -12.53 6.90
N ILE A 94 -12.83 -11.99 7.78
CA ILE A 94 -13.31 -12.74 8.94
C ILE A 94 -14.66 -13.36 8.58
N ASP A 95 -14.74 -14.69 8.66
CA ASP A 95 -15.96 -15.44 8.37
C ASP A 95 -17.13 -14.99 9.24
N ASN A 96 -18.32 -14.93 8.64
CA ASN A 96 -19.59 -14.55 9.29
C ASN A 96 -19.71 -13.08 9.72
N TYR A 97 -18.74 -12.23 9.39
CA TYR A 97 -18.84 -10.78 9.58
C TYR A 97 -19.03 -10.03 8.27
N GLU A 98 -19.50 -8.78 8.37
CA GLU A 98 -19.67 -7.90 7.21
C GLU A 98 -18.30 -7.54 6.62
N LYS A 99 -18.12 -7.86 5.33
CA LYS A 99 -16.88 -7.59 4.61
C LYS A 99 -16.82 -6.12 4.18
N PRO A 100 -15.62 -5.52 4.15
CA PRO A 100 -15.45 -4.24 3.49
C PRO A 100 -15.89 -4.34 2.03
N GLN A 101 -16.59 -3.32 1.54
CA GLN A 101 -17.01 -3.24 0.15
C GLN A 101 -16.06 -2.35 -0.64
N LYS A 102 -15.93 -1.09 -0.22
CA LYS A 102 -15.14 -0.07 -0.89
C LYS A 102 -14.34 0.73 0.12
N ALA A 103 -13.24 1.29 -0.33
CA ALA A 103 -12.44 2.27 0.39
C ALA A 103 -11.77 3.22 -0.62
N ILE A 104 -11.26 4.35 -0.13
CA ILE A 104 -10.49 5.29 -0.94
C ILE A 104 -9.01 5.12 -0.60
N SER A 105 -8.20 4.77 -1.58
CA SER A 105 -6.76 4.66 -1.42
C SER A 105 -6.04 5.84 -2.02
N VAL A 106 -5.03 6.35 -1.31
CA VAL A 106 -4.10 7.38 -1.78
C VAL A 106 -2.68 6.84 -1.64
N VAL A 107 -1.89 6.93 -2.71
CA VAL A 107 -0.47 6.60 -2.68
C VAL A 107 0.32 7.75 -3.27
N GLU A 108 1.21 8.34 -2.48
CA GLU A 108 2.03 9.46 -2.91
C GLU A 108 3.43 9.45 -2.32
N ILE A 109 4.33 10.23 -2.93
CA ILE A 109 5.66 10.50 -2.37
C ILE A 109 5.64 11.92 -1.83
N VAL A 110 5.82 12.05 -0.52
CA VAL A 110 5.84 13.31 0.21
C VAL A 110 7.28 13.74 0.48
N TYR A 111 7.64 14.94 0.03
CA TYR A 111 8.91 15.60 0.35
C TYR A 111 8.68 16.60 1.50
N GLY A 112 9.68 16.84 2.36
CA GLY A 112 9.57 17.82 3.46
C GLY A 112 9.21 19.24 2.98
N MET A 113 8.80 20.12 3.90
CA MET A 113 8.14 21.45 3.77
C MET A 113 8.72 22.50 2.76
N SER A 114 9.09 22.14 1.53
CA SER A 114 9.54 23.09 0.51
C SER A 114 9.06 22.75 -0.90
N ASP A 115 8.29 21.67 -1.09
CA ASP A 115 7.80 21.32 -2.43
C ASP A 115 6.44 21.96 -2.72
N ASN A 116 6.50 23.17 -3.27
CA ASN A 116 5.38 23.77 -3.99
C ASN A 116 5.23 23.05 -5.34
N GLY A 117 4.43 21.98 -5.33
CA GLY A 117 3.71 21.51 -6.52
C GLY A 117 4.43 20.46 -7.37
N ASN A 118 4.15 19.19 -7.07
CA ASN A 118 3.84 18.14 -8.07
C ASN A 118 3.63 16.73 -7.46
N SER A 119 3.37 16.58 -6.16
CA SER A 119 2.77 15.32 -5.68
C SER A 119 1.36 15.24 -6.28
N LYS A 120 1.22 14.48 -7.36
CA LYS A 120 -0.11 14.15 -7.89
C LYS A 120 -0.66 13.11 -6.93
N GLU A 121 -1.39 13.57 -5.92
CA GLU A 121 -2.28 12.73 -5.14
C GLU A 121 -3.17 11.96 -6.13
N ARG A 122 -3.08 10.63 -6.09
CA ARG A 122 -3.90 9.76 -6.93
C ARG A 122 -4.81 8.97 -6.02
N GLU A 123 -5.99 9.54 -5.78
CA GLU A 123 -7.11 8.82 -5.19
C GLU A 123 -7.55 7.67 -6.10
N ARG A 124 -7.83 6.54 -5.49
CA ARG A 124 -8.32 5.32 -6.15
C ARG A 124 -9.45 4.74 -5.32
N ILE A 125 -10.56 4.40 -5.98
CA ILE A 125 -11.58 3.55 -5.37
C ILE A 125 -11.04 2.11 -5.36
N VAL A 126 -10.93 1.54 -4.16
CA VAL A 126 -10.55 0.16 -3.91
C VAL A 126 -11.84 -0.64 -3.69
N GLU A 127 -12.12 -1.61 -4.56
CA GLU A 127 -13.28 -2.50 -4.44
C GLU A 127 -12.81 -3.86 -3.93
N PHE A 128 -13.12 -4.20 -2.68
CA PHE A 128 -12.57 -5.39 -2.01
C PHE A 128 -12.99 -6.71 -2.69
N GLU A 129 -14.05 -6.72 -3.49
CA GLU A 129 -14.41 -7.87 -4.33
C GLU A 129 -13.38 -8.18 -5.44
N ALA A 130 -12.57 -7.21 -5.84
CA ALA A 130 -11.51 -7.36 -6.83
C ALA A 130 -10.18 -7.84 -6.22
N CYS A 131 -10.17 -8.26 -4.96
CA CYS A 131 -8.99 -8.82 -4.33
C CYS A 131 -8.59 -10.16 -4.95
N ASN A 132 -7.31 -10.49 -4.83
CA ASN A 132 -6.73 -11.74 -5.33
C ASN A 132 -6.28 -12.62 -4.17
N ASN A 133 -6.49 -13.93 -4.30
CA ASN A 133 -5.93 -14.91 -3.38
C ASN A 133 -4.43 -15.08 -3.63
N ARG A 134 -3.63 -15.04 -2.57
CA ARG A 134 -2.20 -15.32 -2.59
C ARG A 134 -1.94 -16.78 -2.27
N SER A 135 -0.77 -17.28 -2.67
CA SER A 135 -0.37 -18.67 -2.40
C SER A 135 -0.01 -18.93 -0.94
N ASP A 136 0.25 -17.89 -0.14
CA ASP A 136 0.50 -17.97 1.30
C ASP A 136 -0.79 -18.03 2.14
N GLY A 137 -1.95 -17.96 1.49
CA GLY A 137 -3.26 -18.04 2.12
C GLY A 137 -3.85 -16.69 2.53
N TRP A 138 -3.15 -15.58 2.30
CA TRP A 138 -3.67 -14.22 2.44
C TRP A 138 -4.35 -13.74 1.16
N MET A 139 -5.11 -12.66 1.24
CA MET A 139 -5.63 -11.93 0.08
C MET A 139 -4.82 -10.65 -0.14
N GLU A 140 -4.82 -10.14 -1.37
CA GLU A 140 -4.25 -8.83 -1.68
C GLU A 140 -5.12 -7.98 -2.60
N ILE A 141 -5.02 -6.67 -2.44
CA ILE A 141 -5.66 -5.70 -3.34
C ILE A 141 -4.73 -4.52 -3.62
N LEU A 142 -4.74 -4.04 -4.87
CA LEU A 142 -3.91 -2.92 -5.31
C LEU A 142 -4.44 -1.60 -4.73
N LEU A 143 -3.59 -0.94 -3.95
CA LEU A 143 -3.85 0.38 -3.36
C LEU A 143 -3.47 1.50 -4.32
N GLY A 144 -2.37 1.34 -5.06
CA GLY A 144 -1.92 2.36 -5.99
C GLY A 144 -0.50 2.11 -6.49
N GLU A 145 -0.03 3.02 -7.33
CA GLU A 145 1.28 2.96 -7.98
C GLU A 145 2.02 4.28 -7.80
N PHE A 146 3.34 4.22 -7.69
CA PHE A 146 4.21 5.39 -7.55
C PHE A 146 5.55 5.17 -8.25
N ASP A 147 6.10 6.24 -8.83
CA ASP A 147 7.40 6.20 -9.51
C ASP A 147 8.50 6.67 -8.55
N VAL A 148 9.47 5.79 -8.28
CA VAL A 148 10.68 6.13 -7.53
C VAL A 148 11.73 6.64 -8.52
N GLY A 149 12.03 7.93 -8.46
CA GLY A 149 13.08 8.56 -9.25
C GLY A 149 14.51 8.09 -8.89
N GLU A 150 15.50 8.54 -9.67
CA GLU A 150 16.93 8.22 -9.48
C GLU A 150 17.47 8.71 -8.13
N VAL A 151 17.03 9.89 -7.70
CA VAL A 151 17.35 10.45 -6.38
C VAL A 151 16.02 10.75 -5.71
N ASN A 152 15.72 10.07 -4.61
CA ASN A 152 14.48 10.28 -3.86
C ASN A 152 14.75 10.25 -2.36
N ASN A 153 14.56 11.38 -1.69
CA ASN A 153 14.68 11.55 -0.24
C ASN A 153 13.32 11.74 0.45
N GLY A 154 12.21 11.57 -0.27
CA GLY A 154 10.85 11.67 0.25
C GLY A 154 10.43 10.45 1.05
N ASN A 155 9.17 10.44 1.48
CA ASN A 155 8.50 9.30 2.09
C ASN A 155 7.34 8.87 1.21
N VAL A 156 7.25 7.59 0.91
CA VAL A 156 6.03 7.02 0.33
C VAL A 156 5.00 6.95 1.45
N HIS A 157 3.89 7.66 1.26
CA HIS A 157 2.73 7.65 2.15
C HIS A 157 1.58 6.94 1.44
N VAL A 158 1.05 5.91 2.09
CA VAL A 158 -0.13 5.17 1.68
C VAL A 158 -1.24 5.46 2.68
N GLN A 159 -2.41 5.82 2.18
CA GLN A 159 -3.62 6.02 2.97
C GLN A 159 -4.71 5.10 2.41
N LEU A 160 -5.48 4.46 3.29
CA LEU A 160 -6.71 3.78 2.94
C LEU A 160 -7.81 4.32 3.86
N LEU A 161 -8.63 5.19 3.29
CA LEU A 161 -9.66 5.97 3.94
C LEU A 161 -11.02 5.29 3.79
N GLU A 162 -11.93 5.61 4.70
CA GLU A 162 -13.32 5.11 4.69
C GLU A 162 -13.41 3.58 4.66
N SER A 163 -12.41 2.89 5.20
CA SER A 163 -12.39 1.44 5.20
C SER A 163 -13.22 0.90 6.35
N SER A 164 -14.44 0.47 6.05
CA SER A 164 -15.40 -0.07 7.02
C SER A 164 -15.61 -1.57 6.84
N GLY A 165 -15.97 -2.26 7.92
CA GLY A 165 -16.22 -3.71 7.94
C GLY A 165 -15.14 -4.48 8.69
N PHE A 166 -15.25 -5.81 8.64
CA PHE A 166 -14.49 -6.73 9.47
C PHE A 166 -13.48 -7.53 8.65
N TYR A 167 -12.20 -7.28 8.89
CA TYR A 167 -11.12 -7.97 8.20
C TYR A 167 -9.81 -7.85 8.99
N VAL A 168 -8.91 -8.80 8.74
CA VAL A 168 -7.57 -8.83 9.34
C VAL A 168 -6.60 -8.19 8.37
N VAL A 169 -5.81 -7.23 8.82
CA VAL A 169 -4.73 -6.62 8.05
C VAL A 169 -3.40 -7.17 8.53
N GLU A 170 -2.69 -7.85 7.63
CA GLU A 170 -1.31 -8.23 7.87
C GLU A 170 -0.37 -7.04 7.67
N GLY A 171 -0.57 -6.28 6.59
CA GLY A 171 0.29 -5.15 6.26
C GLY A 171 0.10 -4.60 4.85
N ILE A 172 1.04 -3.77 4.41
CA ILE A 172 1.12 -3.22 3.05
C ILE A 172 2.40 -3.71 2.37
N GLU A 173 2.25 -4.36 1.21
CA GLU A 173 3.33 -4.90 0.40
C GLU A 173 3.65 -3.99 -0.78
N PHE A 174 4.93 -3.73 -1.02
CA PHE A 174 5.44 -2.91 -2.11
C PHE A 174 6.27 -3.76 -3.07
N ARG A 175 5.87 -3.79 -4.33
CA ARG A 175 6.51 -4.60 -5.39
C ARG A 175 6.84 -3.75 -6.62
N PRO A 176 7.99 -3.99 -7.28
CA PRO A 176 8.32 -3.33 -8.53
C PRO A 176 7.38 -3.81 -9.65
N LEU A 177 6.83 -2.88 -10.41
CA LEU A 177 6.11 -3.18 -11.65
C LEU A 177 7.08 -3.28 -12.83
N GLU A 178 6.73 -4.09 -13.82
CA GLU A 178 7.35 -3.95 -15.13
C GLU A 178 6.91 -2.62 -15.73
N LYS A 179 7.87 -1.84 -16.26
CA LYS A 179 7.51 -0.99 -17.38
C LYS A 179 7.23 -1.94 -18.53
N GLU A 180 6.01 -1.94 -19.09
CA GLU A 180 5.80 -2.54 -20.41
C GLU A 180 6.93 -2.03 -21.31
N LYS A 181 7.70 -2.97 -21.89
CA LYS A 181 8.75 -2.64 -22.85
C LYS A 181 8.07 -2.19 -24.14
N ASP A 182 7.53 -0.99 -24.16
CA ASP A 182 7.04 -0.40 -25.38
C ASP A 182 7.56 1.03 -25.54
N TRP A 183 8.23 1.22 -26.70
CA TRP A 183 8.67 2.47 -27.33
C TRP A 183 10.11 2.97 -27.10
N ILE A 184 11.10 2.09 -27.23
CA ILE A 184 12.38 2.50 -27.83
C ILE A 184 12.37 2.01 -29.28
N GLY A 185 11.97 2.87 -30.22
CA GLY A 185 12.17 2.61 -31.65
C GLY A 185 11.01 2.88 -32.63
N LYS A 186 10.26 3.98 -32.48
CA LYS A 186 9.66 4.63 -33.65
C LYS A 186 9.97 6.12 -33.62
N GLY A 187 11.21 6.43 -34.00
CA GLY A 187 11.57 7.79 -34.37
C GLY A 187 10.70 8.25 -35.54
N ILE A 188 10.08 9.42 -35.39
CA ILE A 188 9.85 10.56 -36.31
C ILE A 188 9.80 10.42 -37.85
N PHE A 189 9.90 9.24 -38.46
CA PHE A 189 9.77 9.05 -39.92
C PHE A 189 8.90 7.84 -40.24
N SER A 190 7.58 7.97 -40.09
CA SER A 190 6.66 7.03 -40.77
C SER A 190 5.30 7.65 -41.13
N LYS A 191 5.25 8.95 -41.42
CA LYS A 191 4.07 9.60 -42.01
C LYS A 191 4.45 10.61 -43.09
N ILE A 192 5.02 10.11 -44.19
CA ILE A 192 4.91 10.76 -45.50
C ILE A 192 4.49 9.67 -46.49
N LYS A 193 3.21 9.67 -46.87
CA LYS A 193 2.75 9.15 -48.16
C LYS A 193 2.43 10.38 -48.99
N ILE A 194 3.32 10.68 -49.93
CA ILE A 194 3.05 11.62 -51.02
C ILE A 194 2.22 10.83 -52.04
N TRP A 195 1.05 11.34 -52.40
CA TRP A 195 0.35 10.93 -53.63
C TRP A 195 0.79 11.87 -54.74
#